data_AF-A0A285QEB7-F1
#
_entry.id   AF-A0A285QEB7-F1
#
_cell.length_a   1.000
_cell.length_b   1.000
_cell.length_c   1.000
_cell.angle_alpha   90.00
_cell.angle_beta   90.00
_cell.angle_gamma   90.00
#
_symmetry.space_group_name_H-M   'P 1'
#
loop_
_entity.id
_entity.type
_entity.pdbx_description
1 polymer ?
#
loop_
_entity_poly.entity_id
_entity_poly.type
_entity_poly.pdbx_seq_one_letter_code
_entity_poly.pdbx_strand_id
1 'polypeptide(L)'
;MAKLLIVEARFYDHLNDLLLAGARAEIEAAGHTHETVTVPGALEVPGAVALASDSGRYDAYVGLGVVIRGETYHFEIVAGESARGLMALSMDGLAIGNGILTVENEAQALTRARPDEKNKGGEAAKAALAMLALRARFA
;
A
#
# COMPACT_ATOMS: atom_id res chain seq x y z
N MET A 1 -8.64 5.72 -18.26
CA MET A 1 -8.11 4.50 -17.60
C MET A 1 -6.93 4.94 -16.77
N ALA A 2 -6.94 4.72 -15.46
CA ALA A 2 -5.83 5.09 -14.59
C ALA A 2 -4.76 4.00 -14.56
N LYS A 3 -3.51 4.39 -14.33
CA LYS A 3 -2.38 3.51 -14.03
C LYS A 3 -1.93 3.73 -12.59
N LEU A 4 -2.00 2.67 -11.78
CA LEU A 4 -1.57 2.70 -10.39
C LEU A 4 -0.19 2.08 -10.23
N LEU A 5 0.57 2.56 -9.25
CA LEU A 5 1.77 1.87 -8.78
C LEU A 5 1.49 1.21 -7.43
N ILE A 6 1.68 -0.11 -7.38
CA ILE A 6 1.74 -0.85 -6.12
C ILE A 6 3.21 -0.92 -5.70
N VAL A 7 3.53 -0.40 -4.53
CA VAL A 7 4.84 -0.52 -3.90
C VAL A 7 4.70 -1.50 -2.74
N GLU A 8 5.29 -2.68 -2.86
CA GLU A 8 5.24 -3.68 -1.80
C GLU A 8 6.58 -3.82 -1.05
N ALA A 9 6.51 -3.67 0.26
CA ALA A 9 7.56 -4.06 1.19
C ALA A 9 7.50 -5.57 1.44
N ARG A 10 8.34 -6.34 0.75
CA ARG A 10 8.29 -7.81 0.78
C ARG A 10 9.23 -8.38 1.82
N PHE A 11 8.73 -8.52 3.04
CA PHE A 11 9.42 -9.19 4.14
C PHE A 11 8.84 -10.59 4.42
N TYR A 12 7.54 -10.80 4.18
CA TYR A 12 6.85 -12.09 4.35
C TYR A 12 6.15 -12.49 3.05
N ASP A 13 6.78 -13.34 2.24
CA ASP A 13 6.31 -13.66 0.88
C ASP A 13 4.83 -14.06 0.83
N HIS A 14 4.42 -15.01 1.67
CA HIS A 14 3.06 -15.54 1.67
C HIS A 14 2.00 -14.50 2.05
N LEU A 15 2.33 -13.55 2.92
CA LEU A 15 1.41 -12.47 3.31
C LEU A 15 1.36 -11.37 2.25
N ASN A 16 2.50 -11.04 1.66
CA ASN A 16 2.60 -10.08 0.57
C ASN A 16 1.84 -10.57 -0.68
N ASP A 17 1.90 -11.85 -1.00
CA ASP A 17 1.16 -12.43 -2.13
C ASP A 17 -0.36 -12.29 -1.95
N LEU A 18 -0.87 -12.47 -0.73
CA LEU A 18 -2.29 -12.27 -0.41
C LEU A 18 -2.70 -10.80 -0.54
N LEU A 19 -1.90 -9.87 0.00
CA LEU A 19 -2.14 -8.43 -0.13
C LEU A 19 -2.13 -7.98 -1.59
N LEU A 20 -1.14 -8.43 -2.37
CA LEU A 20 -1.05 -8.13 -3.79
C LEU A 20 -2.24 -8.67 -4.57
N ALA A 21 -2.65 -9.92 -4.32
CA ALA A 21 -3.80 -10.50 -4.99
C ALA A 21 -5.07 -9.66 -4.76
N GLY A 22 -5.31 -9.24 -3.51
CA GLY A 22 -6.41 -8.36 -3.15
C GLY A 22 -6.36 -7.01 -3.85
N ALA A 23 -5.20 -6.34 -3.83
CA ALA A 23 -5.02 -5.03 -4.45
C ALA A 23 -5.20 -5.07 -5.97
N ARG A 24 -4.55 -6.04 -6.64
CA ARG A 24 -4.61 -6.19 -8.10
C ARG A 24 -6.03 -6.47 -8.57
N ALA A 25 -6.72 -7.41 -7.92
CA ALA A 25 -8.09 -7.77 -8.26
C ALA A 25 -9.03 -6.55 -8.18
N GLU A 26 -8.86 -5.70 -7.18
CA GLU A 26 -9.68 -4.49 -7.03
C GLU A 26 -9.38 -3.45 -8.12
N ILE A 27 -8.11 -3.20 -8.43
CA ILE A 27 -7.70 -2.25 -9.47
C ILE A 27 -8.22 -2.70 -10.84
N GLU A 28 -8.09 -3.99 -11.15
CA GLU A 28 -8.55 -4.59 -12.39
C GLU A 28 -10.08 -4.57 -12.48
N ALA A 29 -10.79 -4.89 -11.39
CA ALA A 29 -12.26 -4.83 -11.33
C ALA A 29 -12.79 -3.40 -11.56
N ALA A 30 -12.03 -2.38 -11.16
CA ALA A 30 -12.35 -0.97 -11.44
C ALA A 30 -12.00 -0.53 -12.88
N GLY A 31 -11.46 -1.41 -13.73
CA GLY A 31 -11.09 -1.09 -15.10
C GLY A 31 -9.83 -0.25 -15.21
N HIS A 32 -8.88 -0.43 -14.28
CA HIS A 32 -7.60 0.28 -14.25
C HIS A 32 -6.43 -0.69 -14.39
N THR A 33 -5.22 -0.15 -14.62
CA THR A 33 -4.00 -0.95 -14.71
C THR A 33 -3.11 -0.70 -13.51
N HIS A 34 -2.21 -1.64 -13.24
CA HIS A 34 -1.21 -1.51 -12.19
C HIS A 34 0.17 -1.95 -12.67
N GLU A 35 1.18 -1.40 -12.02
CA GLU A 35 2.56 -1.90 -12.02
C GLU A 35 2.92 -2.22 -10.57
N THR A 36 3.74 -3.25 -10.35
CA THR A 36 4.22 -3.58 -9.00
C THR A 36 5.73 -3.40 -8.95
N VAL A 37 6.20 -2.72 -7.91
CA VAL A 37 7.62 -2.66 -7.55
C VAL A 37 7.80 -3.16 -6.13
N THR A 38 8.89 -3.87 -5.91
CA THR A 38 9.22 -4.45 -4.61
C THR A 38 10.34 -3.65 -3.96
N VAL A 39 10.17 -3.33 -2.69
CA VAL A 39 11.17 -2.67 -1.84
C VAL A 39 11.53 -3.57 -0.64
N PRO A 40 12.72 -3.39 -0.02
CA PRO A 40 13.18 -4.28 1.05
C PRO A 40 12.30 -4.27 2.32
N GLY A 41 11.69 -3.13 2.64
CA GLY A 41 10.92 -2.96 3.88
C GLY A 41 9.92 -1.81 3.83
N ALA A 42 9.09 -1.72 4.86
CA ALA A 42 7.99 -0.75 4.91
C ALA A 42 8.50 0.72 4.98
N LEU A 43 9.70 0.94 5.52
CA LEU A 43 10.33 2.26 5.58
C LEU A 43 10.67 2.82 4.19
N GLU A 44 10.93 1.95 3.21
CA GLU A 44 11.27 2.36 1.84
C GLU A 44 10.03 2.65 0.99
N VAL A 45 8.83 2.24 1.42
CA VAL A 45 7.59 2.41 0.65
C VAL A 45 7.30 3.88 0.33
N PRO A 46 7.33 4.83 1.30
CA PRO A 46 7.15 6.25 0.98
C PRO A 46 8.20 6.78 0.00
N GLY A 47 9.47 6.41 0.19
CA GLY A 47 10.56 6.86 -0.68
C GLY A 47 10.37 6.39 -2.13
N ALA A 48 9.97 5.14 -2.33
CA ALA A 48 9.66 4.62 -3.66
C ALA A 48 8.43 5.28 -4.30
N VAL A 49 7.40 5.60 -3.51
CA VAL A 49 6.24 6.37 -4.00
C VAL A 49 6.67 7.77 -4.46
N ALA A 50 7.49 8.48 -3.67
CA ALA A 50 8.00 9.80 -4.03
C ALA A 50 8.83 9.77 -5.33
N LEU A 51 9.76 8.82 -5.45
CA LEU A 51 10.54 8.65 -6.68
C LEU A 51 9.65 8.36 -7.90
N ALA A 52 8.60 7.57 -7.71
CA ALA A 52 7.66 7.26 -8.78
C ALA A 52 6.77 8.46 -9.15
N SER A 53 6.36 9.28 -8.19
CA SER A 53 5.52 10.45 -8.46
C SER A 53 6.21 11.50 -9.31
N ASP A 54 7.50 11.70 -9.11
CA ASP A 54 8.30 12.63 -9.90
C ASP A 54 8.41 12.22 -11.38
N SER A 55 8.17 10.94 -11.69
CA SER A 55 8.18 10.45 -13.07
C SER A 55 6.92 10.80 -13.87
N GLY A 56 5.82 11.19 -13.21
CA GLY A 56 4.54 11.48 -13.86
C GLY A 56 3.85 10.27 -14.54
N ARG A 57 4.33 9.05 -14.30
CA ARG A 57 3.83 7.83 -14.99
C ARG A 57 2.61 7.18 -14.34
N TYR A 58 2.21 7.61 -13.14
CA TYR A 58 1.18 6.97 -12.34
C TYR A 58 0.18 8.00 -11.81
N ASP A 59 -1.08 7.59 -11.77
CA ASP A 59 -2.20 8.43 -11.33
C ASP A 59 -2.45 8.32 -9.82
N ALA A 60 -2.19 7.13 -9.26
CA ALA A 60 -2.36 6.83 -7.83
C ALA A 60 -1.43 5.69 -7.37
N TYR A 61 -1.32 5.52 -6.06
CA TYR A 61 -0.32 4.66 -5.44
C TYR A 61 -0.95 3.79 -4.35
N VAL A 62 -0.46 2.56 -4.21
CA VAL A 62 -0.84 1.64 -3.13
C VAL A 62 0.44 1.19 -2.43
N GLY A 63 0.58 1.53 -1.14
CA GLY A 63 1.67 1.02 -0.31
C GLY A 63 1.23 -0.26 0.40
N LEU A 64 1.92 -1.38 0.16
CA LEU A 64 1.65 -2.66 0.79
C LEU A 64 2.84 -3.13 1.63
N GLY A 65 2.56 -3.85 2.70
CA GLY A 65 3.60 -4.46 3.53
C GLY A 65 3.01 -5.07 4.78
N VAL A 66 3.81 -5.84 5.51
CA VAL A 66 3.41 -6.38 6.80
C VAL A 66 4.52 -6.17 7.82
N VAL A 67 4.17 -5.53 8.92
CA VAL A 67 5.01 -5.30 10.08
C VAL A 67 4.36 -6.05 11.24
N ILE A 68 5.05 -7.09 11.73
CA ILE A 68 4.59 -7.91 12.86
C ILE A 68 5.43 -7.54 14.09
N ARG A 69 4.78 -7.29 15.24
CA ARG A 69 5.48 -6.96 16.48
C ARG A 69 6.44 -8.09 16.86
N GLY A 70 7.72 -7.73 16.96
CA GLY A 70 8.78 -8.57 17.52
C GLY A 70 9.17 -8.14 18.93
N GLU A 71 10.37 -8.50 19.34
CA GLU A 71 10.87 -8.24 20.70
C GLU A 71 11.40 -6.81 20.89
N THR A 72 11.74 -6.11 19.81
CA THR A 72 12.40 -4.81 19.86
C THR A 72 11.46 -3.66 19.48
N TYR A 73 11.81 -2.46 19.93
CA TYR A 73 11.11 -1.21 19.57
C TYR A 73 11.15 -0.89 18.07
N HIS A 74 11.97 -1.60 17.28
CA HIS A 74 12.07 -1.39 15.84
C HIS A 74 10.71 -1.52 15.14
N PHE A 75 9.81 -2.37 15.65
CA PHE A 75 8.43 -2.44 15.18
C PHE A 75 7.73 -1.08 15.15
N GLU A 76 7.79 -0.32 16.25
CA GLU A 76 7.13 0.98 16.38
C GLU A 76 7.70 2.00 15.40
N ILE A 77 9.02 1.97 15.19
CA ILE A 77 9.71 2.83 14.23
C ILE A 77 9.24 2.50 12.81
N VAL A 78 9.30 1.22 12.41
CA VAL A 78 8.92 0.79 11.06
C VAL A 78 7.44 1.06 10.77
N ALA A 79 6.57 0.71 11.71
CA ALA A 79 5.12 0.94 11.62
C ALA A 79 4.78 2.43 11.56
N GLY A 80 5.29 3.22 12.50
CA GLY A 80 4.98 4.64 12.63
C GLY A 80 5.54 5.46 11.48
N GLU A 81 6.82 5.28 11.14
CA GLU A 81 7.50 6.13 10.16
C GLU A 81 7.09 5.83 8.72
N SER A 82 6.76 4.56 8.39
CA SER A 82 6.19 4.23 7.09
C SER A 82 4.81 4.86 6.88
N ALA A 83 3.93 4.77 7.89
CA ALA A 83 2.63 5.40 7.86
C ALA A 83 2.73 6.94 7.79
N ARG A 84 3.64 7.53 8.57
CA ARG A 84 3.91 8.98 8.56
C ARG A 84 4.39 9.45 7.19
N GLY A 85 5.30 8.72 6.55
CA GLY A 85 5.79 9.04 5.22
C GLY A 85 4.70 9.00 4.15
N LEU A 86 3.88 7.95 4.12
CA LEU A 86 2.75 7.86 3.19
C LEU A 86 1.71 8.96 3.43
N MET A 87 1.45 9.31 4.70
CA MET A 87 0.54 10.40 5.04
C MET A 87 1.07 11.75 4.54
N ALA A 88 2.35 12.04 4.73
CA ALA A 88 2.96 13.29 4.24
C ALA A 88 2.78 13.43 2.72
N LEU A 89 3.11 12.37 1.95
CA LEU A 89 2.93 12.35 0.50
C LEU A 89 1.46 12.50 0.07
N SER A 90 0.53 11.94 0.85
CA SER A 90 -0.90 12.13 0.59
C SER A 90 -1.34 13.57 0.81
N MET A 91 -0.78 14.25 1.82
CA MET A 91 -1.06 15.67 2.09
C MET A 91 -0.46 16.59 1.01
N ASP A 92 0.60 16.16 0.34
CA ASP A 92 1.14 16.82 -0.86
C ASP A 92 0.30 16.59 -2.13
N GLY A 93 -0.85 15.91 -2.00
CA GLY A 93 -1.86 15.75 -3.05
C GLY A 93 -1.77 14.46 -3.86
N LEU A 94 -0.91 13.52 -3.47
CA LEU A 94 -0.88 12.20 -4.10
C LEU A 94 -2.08 11.35 -3.65
N ALA A 95 -2.69 10.63 -4.60
CA ALA A 95 -3.75 9.68 -4.31
C ALA A 95 -3.13 8.35 -3.81
N ILE A 96 -3.15 8.14 -2.49
CA ILE A 96 -2.45 7.01 -1.85
C ILE A 96 -3.44 6.14 -1.07
N GLY A 97 -3.33 4.83 -1.27
CA GLY A 97 -3.92 3.81 -0.41
C GLY A 97 -2.88 3.15 0.47
N ASN A 98 -3.07 3.18 1.80
CA ASN A 98 -2.17 2.53 2.75
C ASN A 98 -2.69 1.14 3.15
N GLY A 99 -1.99 0.11 2.70
CA GLY A 99 -2.20 -1.30 3.04
C GLY A 99 -1.02 -1.92 3.78
N ILE A 100 -0.20 -1.11 4.46
CA ILE A 100 0.85 -1.61 5.37
C ILE A 100 0.17 -2.10 6.65
N LEU A 101 0.21 -3.41 6.87
CA LEU A 101 -0.35 -4.03 8.06
C LEU A 101 0.59 -3.85 9.26
N THR A 102 0.04 -3.36 10.36
CA THR A 102 0.74 -3.27 11.65
C THR A 102 -0.01 -4.14 12.65
N VAL A 103 0.59 -5.27 13.02
CA VAL A 103 -0.12 -6.34 13.74
C VAL A 103 0.74 -6.94 14.85
N GLU A 104 0.07 -7.55 15.83
CA GLU A 104 0.74 -8.13 17.00
C GLU A 104 1.29 -9.54 16.73
N ASN A 105 0.76 -10.25 15.74
CA ASN A 105 1.20 -11.61 15.40
C ASN A 105 0.78 -12.03 13.98
N GLU A 106 1.29 -13.16 13.54
CA GLU A 106 1.05 -13.70 12.19
C GLU A 106 -0.41 -14.10 11.95
N ALA A 107 -1.13 -14.61 12.96
CA ALA A 107 -2.55 -14.94 12.80
C ALA A 107 -3.38 -13.69 12.45
N GLN A 108 -3.10 -12.56 13.10
CA GLN A 108 -3.71 -11.28 12.75
C GLN A 108 -3.32 -10.80 11.35
N ALA A 109 -2.06 -11.00 10.95
CA ALA A 109 -1.57 -10.66 9.62
C ALA A 109 -2.35 -11.44 8.55
N LEU A 110 -2.52 -12.74 8.75
CA LEU A 110 -3.16 -13.65 7.80
C LEU A 110 -4.64 -13.28 7.57
N THR A 111 -5.40 -13.09 8.64
CA THR A 111 -6.81 -12.63 8.55
C THR A 111 -6.95 -11.29 7.85
N ARG A 112 -5.97 -10.39 8.04
CA ARG A 112 -5.95 -9.07 7.40
C ARG A 112 -5.56 -9.12 5.93
N ALA A 113 -4.60 -9.98 5.56
CA ALA A 113 -4.07 -10.07 4.22
C ALA A 113 -5.00 -10.84 3.26
N ARG A 114 -5.69 -11.86 3.76
CA ARG A 114 -6.54 -12.76 2.95
C ARG A 114 -7.64 -12.03 2.16
N PRO A 115 -7.70 -12.20 0.83
CA PRO A 115 -8.74 -11.58 -0.02
C PRO A 115 -10.18 -12.00 0.30
N ASP A 116 -10.37 -13.18 0.89
CA ASP A 116 -11.66 -13.75 1.28
C ASP A 116 -12.05 -13.42 2.74
N GLU A 117 -11.17 -12.76 3.50
CA GLU A 117 -11.45 -12.30 4.86
C GLU A 117 -11.53 -10.77 4.91
N LYS A 118 -10.49 -10.09 5.45
CA LYS A 118 -10.49 -8.63 5.59
C LYS A 118 -9.89 -7.90 4.39
N ASN A 119 -9.20 -8.62 3.49
CA ASN A 119 -8.71 -8.11 2.22
C ASN A 119 -8.08 -6.69 2.29
N LYS A 120 -7.13 -6.47 3.20
CA LYS A 120 -6.55 -5.13 3.38
C LYS A 120 -5.80 -4.62 2.17
N GLY A 121 -5.27 -5.51 1.32
CA GLY A 121 -4.71 -5.12 0.03
C GLY A 121 -5.76 -4.51 -0.91
N GLY A 122 -6.92 -5.16 -1.03
CA GLY A 122 -8.05 -4.64 -1.80
C GLY A 122 -8.62 -3.34 -1.20
N GLU A 123 -8.78 -3.25 0.12
CA GLU A 123 -9.21 -2.00 0.77
C GLU A 123 -8.24 -0.84 0.50
N ALA A 124 -6.92 -1.09 0.51
CA ALA A 124 -5.93 -0.08 0.16
C ALA A 124 -6.06 0.37 -1.29
N ALA A 125 -6.26 -0.56 -2.23
CA ALA A 125 -6.55 -0.21 -3.63
C ALA A 125 -7.83 0.64 -3.77
N LYS A 126 -8.93 0.28 -3.09
CA LYS A 126 -10.16 1.09 -3.05
C LYS A 126 -9.90 2.50 -2.55
N ALA A 127 -9.10 2.63 -1.49
CA ALA A 127 -8.74 3.92 -0.92
C ALA A 127 -7.95 4.78 -1.94
N ALA A 128 -6.95 4.20 -2.61
CA ALA A 128 -6.20 4.91 -3.65
C ALA A 128 -7.09 5.42 -4.78
N LEU A 129 -8.03 4.58 -5.25
CA LEU A 129 -8.99 4.94 -6.31
C LEU A 129 -9.98 6.02 -5.86
N ALA A 130 -10.46 5.95 -4.62
CA ALA A 130 -11.32 6.98 -4.05
C ALA A 130 -10.61 8.34 -3.96
N MET A 131 -9.34 8.33 -3.53
CA MET A 131 -8.52 9.55 -3.49
C MET A 131 -8.24 10.11 -4.89
N LEU A 132 -8.02 9.23 -5.88
CA LEU A 132 -7.86 9.65 -7.27
C LEU A 132 -9.13 10.33 -7.81
N ALA A 133 -10.31 9.78 -7.50
CA ALA A 133 -11.58 10.37 -7.89
C ALA A 133 -11.81 11.74 -7.22
N LEU A 134 -11.44 11.89 -5.93
CA LEU A 134 -11.51 13.19 -5.24
C LEU A 134 -10.54 14.20 -5.85
N ARG A 135 -9.31 13.80 -6.15
CA ARG A 135 -8.32 14.65 -6.81
C ARG A 135 -8.85 15.16 -8.15
N ALA A 136 -9.42 14.28 -8.97
CA ALA A 136 -10.01 14.66 -10.27
C ALA A 136 -11.23 15.60 -10.12
N ARG A 137 -11.99 15.49 -9.02
CA ARG A 137 -13.15 16.35 -8.75
C ARG A 137 -12.76 17.78 -8.38
N PHE A 138 -11.61 17.99 -7.74
CA PHE A 138 -11.16 19.31 -7.25
C PHE A 138 -10.01 19.92 -8.05
N ALA A 139 -9.52 19.22 -9.08
CA ALA A 139 -8.50 19.70 -10.01
C ALA A 139 -9.04 20.74 -11.00
#